data_AF-A0AA36NIQ8-F1
#
_entry.id   AF-A0AA36NIQ8-F1
#
_cell.length_a   1.000
_cell.length_b   1.000
_cell.length_c   1.000
_cell.angle_alpha   90.00
_cell.angle_beta   90.00
_cell.angle_gamma   90.00
#
_symmetry.space_group_name_H-M   'P 1'
#
loop_
_entity.id
_entity.type
_entity.pdbx_description
1 polymer ?
#
loop_
_entity_poly.entity_id
_entity_poly.type
_entity_poly.pdbx_seq_one_letter_code
_entity_poly.pdbx_strand_id
1 'polypeptide(L)'
;MSGDAPGHWLGAYMERYGQLPTADQLCAFARHQGGRVVYRLASSLLAKGEAELERTLTRASSWSVKLEDRAGLERWTVPVLQRFKSEKCERNPRPHEPKVAACRTRVSRSLVRQVLAMSYRRFAEKEAKAKTVESFGMSADHSLRDAMERCSVCLEHRSCFRATGDCEDRACPGWFCQACFQKHVATVIEGTRFSVPVVKCPGCFGFVSPSCWQRLVGEDLKEMWADNAKDLLSLRCGECDDPGTLLEPGIEEAAFSRGEALELAFSTVSQADSVELASQWDRFAKGEESAGAILATLVNVWCPDEADHPPISFFKSFGAAMSLVEDPGLRAVIQLAALRRFPKTVTKCCEAEHCFKCKVATHHEGLTCEEVQERLMPEDVQFCPSCGVATIKSEGCNHIICLCGQDWTWEGEEVWAAEWNE
;
A
#
# COMPACT_ATOMS: atom_id res chain seq x y z
N MET A 1 8.19 21.69 -8.12
CA MET A 1 6.97 21.93 -7.34
C MET A 1 7.37 22.67 -6.07
N SER A 2 6.88 23.89 -5.90
CA SER A 2 7.28 24.83 -4.84
C SER A 2 6.91 24.33 -3.46
N GLY A 3 7.87 24.36 -2.54
CA GLY A 3 7.67 24.08 -1.12
C GLY A 3 6.88 25.21 -0.46
N ASP A 4 5.58 25.01 -0.28
CA ASP A 4 4.74 25.92 0.46
C ASP A 4 5.01 25.82 1.97
N ALA A 5 5.19 26.99 2.59
CA ALA A 5 5.48 27.11 4.01
C ALA A 5 4.33 26.56 4.90
N PRO A 6 4.66 25.95 6.05
CA PRO A 6 3.68 25.29 6.92
C PRO A 6 2.67 26.28 7.53
N GLY A 7 1.37 26.08 7.26
CA GLY A 7 0.27 26.85 7.83
C GLY A 7 -0.71 27.44 6.81
N HIS A 8 -0.36 27.44 5.53
CA HIS A 8 -1.14 28.10 4.48
C HIS A 8 -2.56 27.55 4.32
N TRP A 9 -2.78 26.24 4.48
CA TRP A 9 -4.12 25.64 4.27
C TRP A 9 -5.16 26.09 5.30
N LEU A 10 -4.78 26.25 6.58
CA LEU A 10 -5.72 26.69 7.62
C LEU A 10 -6.03 28.18 7.45
N GLY A 11 -5.03 28.96 7.03
CA GLY A 11 -5.21 30.34 6.60
C GLY A 11 -6.18 30.44 5.42
N ALA A 12 -5.94 29.70 4.34
CA ALA A 12 -6.79 29.66 3.15
C ALA A 12 -8.22 29.17 3.46
N TYR A 13 -8.37 28.21 4.37
CA TYR A 13 -9.70 27.77 4.82
C TYR A 13 -10.43 28.89 5.58
N MET A 14 -9.77 29.53 6.54
CA MET A 14 -10.37 30.62 7.31
C MET A 14 -10.67 31.85 6.46
N GLU A 15 -9.82 32.15 5.49
CA GLU A 15 -10.03 33.24 4.52
C GLU A 15 -11.22 32.96 3.62
N ARG A 16 -11.35 31.70 3.13
CA ARG A 16 -12.45 31.31 2.25
C ARG A 16 -13.80 31.19 2.96
N TYR A 17 -13.82 30.71 4.20
CA TYR A 17 -15.06 30.37 4.88
C TYR A 17 -15.41 31.30 6.06
N GLY A 18 -14.54 32.25 6.41
CA GLY A 18 -14.78 33.21 7.50
C GLY A 18 -14.92 32.59 8.90
N GLN A 19 -14.66 31.29 9.04
CA GLN A 19 -14.82 30.55 10.28
C GLN A 19 -13.77 29.45 10.41
N LEU A 20 -13.51 29.03 11.66
CA LEU A 20 -12.66 27.88 11.93
C LEU A 20 -13.37 26.59 11.48
N PRO A 21 -12.63 25.61 10.93
CA PRO A 21 -13.21 24.32 10.62
C PRO A 21 -13.73 23.64 11.90
N THR A 22 -14.89 23.02 11.81
CA THR A 22 -15.47 22.20 12.87
C THR A 22 -14.63 20.95 13.12
N ALA A 23 -14.86 20.26 14.24
CA ALA A 23 -14.16 19.03 14.58
C ALA A 23 -14.32 17.94 13.48
N ASP A 24 -15.50 17.88 12.86
CA ASP A 24 -15.79 16.92 11.78
C ASP A 24 -15.07 17.29 10.48
N GLN A 25 -14.96 18.58 10.16
CA GLN A 25 -14.20 19.07 9.01
C GLN A 25 -12.69 18.85 9.18
N LEU A 26 -12.16 19.04 10.40
CA LEU A 26 -10.78 18.70 10.74
C LEU A 26 -10.52 17.19 10.65
N CYS A 27 -11.46 16.36 11.11
CA CYS A 27 -11.39 14.92 10.98
C CYS A 27 -11.44 14.47 9.51
N ALA A 28 -12.30 15.06 8.68
CA ALA A 28 -12.36 14.80 7.25
C ALA A 28 -11.05 15.21 6.54
N PHE A 29 -10.47 16.36 6.90
CA PHE A 29 -9.19 16.82 6.36
C PHE A 29 -8.03 15.91 6.78
N ALA A 30 -8.00 15.46 8.04
CA ALA A 30 -7.02 14.51 8.55
C ALA A 30 -7.13 13.12 7.92
N ARG A 31 -8.34 12.73 7.48
CA ARG A 31 -8.59 11.49 6.72
C ARG A 31 -8.06 11.57 5.29
N HIS A 32 -8.19 12.72 4.62
CA HIS A 32 -7.73 12.90 3.24
C HIS A 32 -6.23 13.21 3.07
N GLN A 33 -5.53 13.70 4.11
CA GLN A 33 -4.11 14.09 4.05
C GLN A 33 -3.22 13.36 5.11
N GLY A 34 -3.70 12.21 5.62
CA GLY A 34 -2.92 11.20 6.35
C GLY A 34 -2.01 11.69 7.48
N GLY A 35 -2.52 11.84 8.71
CA GLY A 35 -1.77 11.77 9.97
C GLY A 35 -0.77 12.89 10.32
N ARG A 36 -0.14 13.52 9.32
CA ARG A 36 0.95 14.50 9.52
C ARG A 36 0.48 15.84 10.07
N VAL A 37 -0.79 16.21 9.88
CA VAL A 37 -1.33 17.49 10.39
C VAL A 37 -1.57 17.41 11.90
N VAL A 38 -2.13 16.31 12.40
CA VAL A 38 -2.39 16.10 13.82
C VAL A 38 -1.08 15.95 14.60
N TYR A 39 -0.12 15.19 14.06
CA TYR A 39 1.22 15.06 14.65
C TYR A 39 1.98 16.40 14.69
N ARG A 40 1.93 17.20 13.62
CA ARG A 40 2.59 18.52 13.57
C ARG A 40 1.91 19.56 14.46
N LEU A 41 0.58 19.54 14.58
CA LEU A 41 -0.15 20.40 15.51
C LEU A 41 0.18 20.03 16.96
N ALA A 42 0.22 18.73 17.28
CA ALA A 42 0.63 18.24 18.60
C ALA A 42 2.09 18.60 18.91
N SER A 43 3.02 18.39 17.97
CA SER A 43 4.45 18.70 18.12
C SER A 43 4.69 20.22 18.25
N SER A 44 3.99 21.07 17.49
CA SER A 44 4.07 22.53 17.63
C SER A 44 3.52 23.03 18.97
N LEU A 45 2.44 22.42 19.48
CA LEU A 45 1.88 22.75 20.79
C LEU A 45 2.75 22.24 21.94
N LEU A 46 3.44 21.11 21.77
CA LEU A 46 4.43 20.58 22.71
C LEU A 46 5.68 21.46 22.75
N ALA A 47 6.26 21.84 21.60
CA ALA A 47 7.44 22.72 21.52
C ALA A 47 7.17 24.12 22.12
N LYS A 48 5.95 24.66 21.93
CA LYS A 48 5.53 25.91 22.57
C LYS A 48 5.32 25.77 24.08
N GLY A 49 4.98 24.56 24.55
CA GLY A 49 4.93 24.24 25.98
C GLY A 49 6.31 24.02 26.59
N GLU A 50 7.23 23.38 25.86
CA GLU A 50 8.61 23.13 26.27
C GLU A 50 9.40 24.43 26.44
N ALA A 51 9.28 25.40 25.52
CA ALA A 51 9.93 26.71 25.68
C ALA A 51 9.42 27.54 26.88
N GLU A 52 8.22 27.24 27.39
CA GLU A 52 7.65 27.84 28.60
C GLU A 52 8.10 27.07 29.86
N LEU A 53 8.22 25.74 29.76
CA LEU A 53 8.70 24.84 30.80
C LEU A 53 10.20 25.01 31.06
N GLU A 54 11.00 25.19 30.01
CA GLU A 54 12.45 25.39 30.07
C GLU A 54 12.78 26.71 30.77
N ARG A 55 12.07 27.80 30.45
CA ARG A 55 12.14 29.09 31.19
C ARG A 55 11.76 28.98 32.67
N THR A 56 10.94 28.00 33.01
CA THR A 56 10.51 27.72 34.40
C THR A 56 11.54 26.84 35.14
N LEU A 57 12.18 25.91 34.42
CA LEU A 57 13.23 25.03 34.94
C LEU A 57 14.57 25.76 35.14
N THR A 58 14.92 26.75 34.30
CA THR A 58 16.08 27.64 34.53
C THR A 58 15.94 28.46 35.83
N ARG A 59 14.72 28.61 36.35
CA ARG A 59 14.43 29.28 37.62
C ARG A 59 14.47 28.34 38.85
N ALA A 60 14.51 27.03 38.64
CA ALA A 60 14.41 26.02 39.70
C ALA A 60 15.73 25.26 39.93
N SER A 61 16.88 25.91 39.68
CA SER A 61 18.21 25.34 39.93
C SER A 61 18.59 25.43 41.42
N SER A 62 17.83 24.77 42.27
CA SER A 62 18.36 24.21 43.51
C SER A 62 17.55 22.96 43.76
N TRP A 63 18.15 21.79 43.54
CA TRP A 63 17.95 20.52 44.25
C TRP A 63 18.62 19.41 43.43
N SER A 64 19.57 18.75 44.08
CA SER A 64 20.43 17.72 43.52
C SER A 64 20.02 16.35 44.04
N VAL A 65 19.59 15.42 43.18
CA VAL A 65 19.69 13.97 43.40
C VAL A 65 19.89 13.26 42.05
N LYS A 66 20.69 12.20 42.09
CA LYS A 66 21.38 11.49 41.00
C LYS A 66 20.46 10.71 40.05
N LEU A 67 20.88 10.68 38.78
CA LEU A 67 20.45 9.80 37.70
C LEU A 67 20.91 8.37 38.00
N GLU A 68 19.99 7.41 38.01
CA GLU A 68 20.18 6.03 37.54
C GLU A 68 18.79 5.35 37.56
N ASP A 69 18.41 4.67 36.48
CA ASP A 69 17.13 3.96 36.22
C ASP A 69 15.90 4.74 35.69
N ARG A 70 16.08 5.45 34.57
CA ARG A 70 15.05 6.24 33.88
C ARG A 70 14.37 5.58 32.65
N ALA A 71 14.76 4.37 32.25
CA ALA A 71 14.44 3.89 30.89
C ALA A 71 13.06 3.21 30.74
N GLY A 72 12.52 2.59 31.80
CA GLY A 72 11.36 1.69 31.65
C GLY A 72 10.02 2.23 32.15
N LEU A 73 9.98 2.96 33.27
CA LEU A 73 8.73 3.15 34.02
C LEU A 73 8.21 4.61 34.13
N GLU A 74 9.01 5.64 33.87
CA GLU A 74 8.56 7.05 33.98
C GLU A 74 7.73 7.54 32.78
N ARG A 75 7.72 6.81 31.65
CA ARG A 75 7.26 7.36 30.36
C ARG A 75 5.74 7.35 30.15
N TRP A 76 4.97 6.58 30.93
CA TRP A 76 3.58 6.27 30.55
C TRP A 76 2.46 6.48 31.60
N THR A 77 2.75 6.80 32.87
CA THR A 77 1.67 6.82 33.90
C THR A 77 1.60 8.06 34.82
N VAL A 78 2.65 8.87 34.96
CA VAL A 78 2.68 9.89 36.05
C VAL A 78 1.94 11.22 35.74
N PRO A 79 2.03 11.85 34.54
CA PRO A 79 1.46 13.20 34.36
C PRO A 79 -0.06 13.25 34.07
N VAL A 80 -0.70 12.11 33.77
CA VAL A 80 -2.15 12.06 33.51
C VAL A 80 -2.95 11.94 34.82
N LEU A 81 -2.36 11.36 35.86
CA LEU A 81 -2.97 11.20 37.18
C LEU A 81 -2.84 12.42 38.09
N GLN A 82 -1.90 13.35 37.83
CA GLN A 82 -1.82 14.64 38.56
C GLN A 82 -2.72 15.73 37.94
N ARG A 83 -3.96 15.32 37.72
CA ARG A 83 -5.11 16.18 37.99
C ARG A 83 -5.14 16.42 39.52
N PHE A 84 -5.63 17.59 39.92
CA PHE A 84 -6.46 17.78 41.14
C PHE A 84 -5.94 18.42 42.44
N LYS A 85 -4.74 18.97 42.53
CA LYS A 85 -4.42 19.93 43.62
C LYS A 85 -3.47 20.96 43.03
N SER A 86 -3.75 22.22 42.78
CA SER A 86 -4.71 23.21 43.25
C SER A 86 -4.71 24.28 42.16
N GLU A 87 -5.86 24.75 41.68
CA GLU A 87 -6.18 26.18 41.76
C GLU A 87 -7.67 26.35 41.44
N LYS A 88 -8.48 26.41 42.51
CA LYS A 88 -9.61 27.31 42.54
C LYS A 88 -9.03 28.73 42.51
N CYS A 89 -9.18 29.45 41.40
CA CYS A 89 -9.19 30.91 41.42
C CYS A 89 -10.65 31.34 41.50
N GLU A 90 -11.12 31.55 42.73
CA GLU A 90 -12.39 32.23 43.01
C GLU A 90 -12.22 33.74 42.78
N ARG A 91 -13.12 34.33 41.95
CA ARG A 91 -13.59 35.74 41.93
C ARG A 91 -12.53 36.81 41.58
N ASN A 92 -12.70 37.80 40.69
CA ASN A 92 -13.84 38.67 40.38
C ASN A 92 -13.43 39.59 39.18
N PRO A 93 -14.22 39.80 38.09
CA PRO A 93 -13.89 40.83 37.10
C PRO A 93 -14.68 42.14 37.34
N ARG A 94 -14.00 43.29 37.26
CA ARG A 94 -14.61 44.63 37.24
C ARG A 94 -15.22 44.95 35.86
N PRO A 95 -16.25 45.81 35.78
CA PRO A 95 -16.83 46.25 34.51
C PRO A 95 -16.08 47.47 33.94
N HIS A 96 -16.12 47.60 32.62
CA HIS A 96 -15.61 48.70 31.77
C HIS A 96 -14.20 48.54 31.17
N GLU A 97 -14.15 47.91 29.99
CA GLU A 97 -13.29 48.31 28.86
C GLU A 97 -13.77 47.64 27.54
N PRO A 98 -13.58 48.28 26.36
CA PRO A 98 -14.22 47.89 25.11
C PRO A 98 -13.55 46.66 24.46
N LYS A 99 -14.33 45.59 24.28
CA LYS A 99 -13.87 44.30 23.72
C LYS A 99 -14.10 44.22 22.21
N VAL A 100 -13.17 44.75 21.41
CA VAL A 100 -13.06 44.41 19.98
C VAL A 100 -11.59 44.29 19.58
N ALA A 101 -10.85 43.31 20.13
CA ALA A 101 -9.52 42.91 19.62
C ALA A 101 -8.91 41.62 20.25
N ALA A 102 -9.65 40.84 21.05
CA ALA A 102 -9.04 39.71 21.77
C ALA A 102 -9.91 38.44 21.72
N CYS A 103 -10.29 37.99 20.52
CA CYS A 103 -10.72 36.61 20.31
C CYS A 103 -9.55 35.78 19.77
N ARG A 104 -8.39 35.81 20.46
CA ARG A 104 -7.38 34.77 20.31
C ARG A 104 -7.94 33.53 21.00
N THR A 105 -8.43 32.61 20.18
CA THR A 105 -9.01 31.32 20.53
C THR A 105 -8.12 30.55 21.52
N ARG A 106 -8.53 30.52 22.79
CA ARG A 106 -8.06 29.49 23.73
C ARG A 106 -8.63 28.16 23.25
N VAL A 107 -7.89 27.45 22.41
CA VAL A 107 -8.08 26.00 22.28
C VAL A 107 -7.92 25.45 23.69
N SER A 108 -9.02 24.93 24.27
CA SER A 108 -8.98 24.52 25.67
C SER A 108 -7.96 23.40 25.80
N ARG A 109 -7.11 23.45 26.84
CA ARG A 109 -6.18 22.36 27.16
C ARG A 109 -6.90 21.00 27.27
N SER A 110 -8.21 21.02 27.56
CA SER A 110 -9.09 19.86 27.55
C SER A 110 -9.27 19.25 26.16
N LEU A 111 -9.49 20.07 25.12
CA LEU A 111 -9.67 19.58 23.76
C LEU A 111 -8.38 18.93 23.22
N VAL A 112 -7.23 19.57 23.45
CA VAL A 112 -5.92 19.00 23.07
C VAL A 112 -5.68 17.65 23.76
N ARG A 113 -5.98 17.55 25.06
CA ARG A 113 -5.86 16.28 25.81
C ARG A 113 -6.80 15.20 25.28
N GLN A 114 -8.04 15.54 24.93
CA GLN A 114 -8.98 14.58 24.35
C GLN A 114 -8.52 14.08 22.98
N VAL A 115 -8.05 14.98 22.11
CA VAL A 115 -7.53 14.60 20.78
C VAL A 115 -6.29 13.72 20.91
N LEU A 116 -5.36 14.04 21.81
CA LEU A 116 -4.19 13.20 22.08
C LEU A 116 -4.60 11.83 22.65
N ALA A 117 -5.48 11.79 23.64
CA ALA A 117 -5.94 10.52 24.22
C ALA A 117 -6.67 9.62 23.22
N MET A 118 -7.50 10.19 22.32
CA MET A 118 -8.13 9.44 21.23
C MET A 118 -7.11 8.94 20.21
N SER A 119 -6.11 9.76 19.89
CA SER A 119 -5.04 9.37 18.96
C SER A 119 -4.20 8.24 19.56
N TYR A 120 -3.77 8.37 20.81
CA TYR A 120 -3.02 7.34 21.54
C TYR A 120 -3.82 6.06 21.73
N ARG A 121 -5.11 6.14 22.07
CA ARG A 121 -5.95 4.94 22.17
C ARG A 121 -6.05 4.23 20.82
N ARG A 122 -6.19 4.96 19.70
CA ARG A 122 -6.18 4.36 18.36
C ARG A 122 -4.82 3.76 17.98
N PHE A 123 -3.71 4.39 18.37
CA PHE A 123 -2.37 3.83 18.18
C PHE A 123 -2.17 2.57 19.02
N ALA A 124 -2.55 2.60 20.30
CA ALA A 124 -2.46 1.44 21.19
C ALA A 124 -3.43 0.31 20.79
N GLU A 125 -4.61 0.61 20.28
CA GLU A 125 -5.53 -0.39 19.70
C GLU A 125 -4.98 -0.96 18.38
N LYS A 126 -4.28 -0.16 17.58
CA LYS A 126 -3.56 -0.63 16.38
C LYS A 126 -2.34 -1.47 16.73
N GLU A 127 -1.59 -1.14 17.79
CA GLU A 127 -0.48 -1.94 18.31
C GLU A 127 -0.97 -3.23 18.99
N ALA A 128 -2.04 -3.16 19.78
CA ALA A 128 -2.62 -4.32 20.46
C ALA A 128 -3.35 -5.28 19.49
N LYS A 129 -3.81 -4.76 18.34
CA LYS A 129 -4.30 -5.57 17.21
C LYS A 129 -3.25 -5.68 16.10
N ALA A 130 -1.99 -5.31 16.36
CA ALA A 130 -0.97 -5.34 15.33
C ALA A 130 -0.88 -6.77 14.86
N LYS A 131 -1.31 -6.95 13.61
CA LYS A 131 -1.13 -8.18 12.89
C LYS A 131 0.37 -8.48 12.95
N THR A 132 0.70 -9.66 13.43
CA THR A 132 2.07 -10.19 13.35
C THR A 132 2.31 -10.68 11.92
N VAL A 133 3.57 -10.97 11.58
CA VAL A 133 3.93 -11.64 10.32
C VAL A 133 3.24 -13.00 10.15
N GLU A 134 2.65 -13.57 11.21
CA GLU A 134 1.82 -14.79 11.14
C GLU A 134 0.63 -14.64 10.18
N SER A 135 0.13 -13.42 10.00
CA SER A 135 -0.96 -13.10 9.05
C SER A 135 -0.48 -12.77 7.64
N PHE A 136 0.83 -12.71 7.41
CA PHE A 136 1.40 -12.43 6.09
C PHE A 136 0.93 -13.49 5.08
N GLY A 137 0.54 -13.05 3.91
CA GLY A 137 0.06 -13.94 2.85
C GLY A 137 -1.37 -14.48 3.03
N MET A 138 -1.99 -14.28 4.21
CA MET A 138 -3.36 -14.72 4.43
C MET A 138 -4.36 -13.77 3.76
N SER A 139 -5.36 -14.37 3.14
CA SER A 139 -6.53 -13.67 2.65
C SER A 139 -7.33 -13.08 3.80
N ALA A 140 -7.70 -11.80 3.69
CA ALA A 140 -8.66 -11.23 4.63
C ALA A 140 -10.00 -12.00 4.51
N ASP A 141 -10.54 -12.41 5.66
CA ASP A 141 -11.88 -13.00 5.69
C ASP A 141 -12.91 -11.89 5.49
N HIS A 142 -13.42 -11.81 4.26
CA HIS A 142 -14.50 -10.89 3.93
C HIS A 142 -15.84 -11.62 4.04
N SER A 143 -16.55 -11.37 5.14
CA SER A 143 -17.93 -11.80 5.26
C SER A 143 -18.80 -11.07 4.23
N LEU A 144 -19.54 -11.81 3.42
CA LEU A 144 -20.55 -11.26 2.53
C LEU A 144 -21.79 -10.96 3.36
N ARG A 145 -22.27 -9.71 3.32
CA ARG A 145 -23.57 -9.33 3.88
C ARG A 145 -24.59 -9.34 2.76
N ASP A 146 -25.59 -10.19 2.86
CA ASP A 146 -26.71 -10.25 1.93
C ASP A 146 -27.90 -9.43 2.44
N ALA A 147 -28.62 -8.82 1.51
CA ALA A 147 -29.87 -8.13 1.77
C ALA A 147 -30.74 -8.15 0.51
N MET A 148 -32.06 -8.13 0.70
CA MET A 148 -33.01 -7.91 -0.39
C MET A 148 -32.95 -6.44 -0.81
N GLU A 149 -32.15 -6.16 -1.84
CA GLU A 149 -31.87 -4.81 -2.31
C GLU A 149 -31.98 -4.74 -3.84
N ARG A 150 -32.02 -3.51 -4.38
CA ARG A 150 -31.99 -3.29 -5.82
C ARG A 150 -30.55 -3.40 -6.32
N CYS A 151 -30.29 -4.35 -7.21
CA CYS A 151 -28.97 -4.53 -7.80
C CYS A 151 -28.56 -3.29 -8.62
N SER A 152 -27.36 -2.76 -8.40
CA SER A 152 -26.82 -1.59 -9.09
C SER A 152 -26.45 -1.85 -10.56
N VAL A 153 -26.45 -3.11 -11.01
CA VAL A 153 -26.13 -3.49 -12.40
C VAL A 153 -27.40 -3.79 -13.19
N CYS A 154 -28.18 -4.81 -12.82
CA CYS A 154 -29.42 -5.15 -13.55
C CYS A 154 -30.65 -4.33 -13.12
N LEU A 155 -30.55 -3.54 -12.05
CA LEU A 155 -31.64 -2.72 -11.50
C LEU A 155 -32.85 -3.49 -10.96
N GLU A 156 -32.74 -4.81 -10.80
CA GLU A 156 -33.78 -5.69 -10.25
C GLU A 156 -33.64 -5.87 -8.73
N HIS A 157 -34.75 -6.10 -8.03
CA HIS A 157 -34.73 -6.45 -6.60
C HIS A 157 -34.40 -7.93 -6.43
N ARG A 158 -33.24 -8.23 -5.84
CA ARG A 158 -32.72 -9.59 -5.64
C ARG A 158 -31.99 -9.68 -4.31
N SER A 159 -31.64 -10.89 -3.88
CA SER A 159 -30.62 -11.04 -2.84
C SER A 159 -29.30 -10.48 -3.40
N CYS A 160 -28.88 -9.35 -2.85
CA CYS A 160 -27.68 -8.64 -3.24
C CYS A 160 -26.73 -8.59 -2.07
N PHE A 161 -25.44 -8.50 -2.38
CA PHE A 161 -24.40 -8.26 -1.40
C PHE A 161 -23.62 -7.00 -1.76
N ARG A 162 -22.91 -6.47 -0.77
CA ARG A 162 -21.84 -5.49 -1.02
C ARG A 162 -20.58 -6.24 -1.38
N ALA A 163 -19.91 -5.84 -2.45
CA ALA A 163 -18.65 -6.41 -2.91
C ALA A 163 -17.50 -6.13 -1.91
N THR A 164 -17.57 -6.74 -0.74
CA THR A 164 -16.56 -6.93 0.32
C THR A 164 -15.87 -5.73 0.98
N GLY A 165 -15.12 -6.07 2.04
CA GLY A 165 -15.07 -5.39 3.34
C GLY A 165 -14.71 -3.92 3.31
N ASP A 166 -13.84 -3.50 2.40
CA ASP A 166 -13.37 -2.10 2.38
C ASP A 166 -14.30 -1.19 1.53
N CYS A 167 -15.32 -1.74 0.88
CA CYS A 167 -16.37 -0.91 0.28
C CYS A 167 -17.09 -0.05 1.32
N GLU A 168 -17.20 -0.53 2.57
CA GLU A 168 -17.74 0.26 3.68
C GLU A 168 -16.87 1.49 3.97
N ASP A 169 -15.55 1.30 4.02
CA ASP A 169 -14.58 2.38 4.24
C ASP A 169 -14.58 3.42 3.10
N ARG A 170 -14.92 2.99 1.88
CA ARG A 170 -15.09 3.86 0.71
C ARG A 170 -16.48 4.46 0.55
N ALA A 171 -17.39 4.21 1.50
CA ALA A 171 -18.80 4.63 1.43
C ALA A 171 -19.50 4.22 0.11
N CYS A 172 -19.18 3.03 -0.40
CA CYS A 172 -19.77 2.53 -1.65
C CYS A 172 -21.28 2.26 -1.47
N PRO A 173 -22.16 2.86 -2.28
CA PRO A 173 -23.60 2.59 -2.22
C PRO A 173 -23.99 1.32 -3.02
N GLY A 174 -23.04 0.67 -3.68
CA GLY A 174 -23.30 -0.41 -4.64
C GLY A 174 -23.74 -1.71 -3.97
N TRP A 175 -24.83 -2.27 -4.47
CA TRP A 175 -25.35 -3.59 -4.12
C TRP A 175 -25.42 -4.44 -5.38
N PHE A 176 -24.92 -5.68 -5.33
CA PHE A 176 -24.80 -6.51 -6.52
C PHE A 176 -25.47 -7.86 -6.28
N CYS A 177 -26.34 -8.28 -7.19
CA CYS A 177 -26.79 -9.67 -7.20
C CYS A 177 -25.64 -10.57 -7.68
N GLN A 178 -25.62 -11.81 -7.22
CA GLN A 178 -24.55 -12.76 -7.52
C GLN A 178 -24.32 -12.95 -9.02
N ALA A 179 -25.39 -13.10 -9.82
CA ALA A 179 -25.27 -13.28 -11.27
C ALA A 179 -24.57 -12.10 -11.96
N CYS A 180 -24.92 -10.86 -11.63
CA CYS A 180 -24.28 -9.68 -12.22
C CYS A 180 -22.82 -9.55 -11.81
N PHE A 181 -22.50 -9.83 -10.55
CA PHE A 181 -21.14 -9.73 -10.06
C PHE A 181 -20.24 -10.84 -10.61
N GLN A 182 -20.73 -12.09 -10.67
CA GLN A 182 -20.05 -13.20 -11.34
C GLN A 182 -19.73 -12.85 -12.80
N LYS A 183 -20.72 -12.32 -13.54
CA LYS A 183 -20.53 -11.91 -14.94
C LYS A 183 -19.49 -10.79 -15.08
N HIS A 184 -19.47 -9.84 -14.15
CA HIS A 184 -18.46 -8.78 -14.12
C HIS A 184 -17.05 -9.36 -13.93
N VAL A 185 -16.86 -10.22 -12.93
CA VAL A 185 -15.58 -10.88 -12.65
C VAL A 185 -15.14 -11.74 -13.83
N ALA A 186 -16.04 -12.54 -14.40
CA ALA A 186 -15.77 -13.36 -15.59
C ALA A 186 -15.31 -12.50 -16.77
N THR A 187 -16.05 -11.43 -17.10
CA THR A 187 -15.65 -10.49 -18.17
C THR A 187 -14.25 -9.93 -17.96
N VAL A 188 -13.90 -9.57 -16.72
CA VAL A 188 -12.58 -9.01 -16.39
C VAL A 188 -11.47 -10.05 -16.59
N ILE A 189 -11.65 -11.27 -16.07
CA ILE A 189 -10.63 -12.34 -16.13
C ILE A 189 -10.49 -12.90 -17.55
N GLU A 190 -11.61 -13.21 -18.20
CA GLU A 190 -11.63 -13.74 -19.57
C GLU A 190 -11.08 -12.73 -20.60
N GLY A 191 -11.30 -11.44 -20.36
CA GLY A 191 -10.83 -10.36 -21.21
C GLY A 191 -9.32 -10.09 -21.12
N THR A 192 -8.59 -10.73 -20.20
CA THR A 192 -7.22 -10.36 -19.85
C THR A 192 -6.30 -11.59 -19.74
N ARG A 193 -6.23 -12.36 -20.83
CA ARG A 193 -5.29 -13.50 -20.94
C ARG A 193 -3.84 -13.05 -20.72
N PHE A 194 -3.05 -13.92 -20.08
CA PHE A 194 -1.62 -13.68 -19.80
C PHE A 194 -1.35 -12.48 -18.87
N SER A 195 -2.36 -12.06 -18.10
CA SER A 195 -2.21 -11.00 -17.11
C SER A 195 -3.07 -11.29 -15.89
N VAL A 196 -2.74 -10.68 -14.76
CA VAL A 196 -3.49 -10.80 -13.51
C VAL A 196 -4.29 -9.50 -13.34
N PRO A 197 -5.52 -9.41 -13.90
CA PRO A 197 -6.27 -8.16 -13.87
C PRO A 197 -6.71 -7.81 -12.46
N VAL A 198 -6.76 -6.50 -12.17
CA VAL A 198 -7.35 -6.03 -10.92
C VAL A 198 -8.87 -6.03 -11.03
N VAL A 199 -9.54 -6.90 -10.27
CA VAL A 199 -11.00 -6.87 -10.14
C VAL A 199 -11.41 -5.64 -9.31
N LYS A 200 -12.12 -4.72 -9.96
CA LYS A 200 -12.65 -3.50 -9.34
C LYS A 200 -14.14 -3.63 -9.05
N CYS A 201 -14.59 -3.04 -7.95
CA CYS A 201 -16.01 -2.96 -7.60
C CYS A 201 -16.76 -2.12 -8.66
N PRO A 202 -17.87 -2.59 -9.25
CA PRO A 202 -18.61 -1.83 -10.26
C PRO A 202 -19.19 -0.50 -9.75
N GLY A 203 -19.36 -0.35 -8.43
CA GLY A 203 -19.96 0.84 -7.82
C GLY A 203 -18.94 1.93 -7.45
N CYS A 204 -17.84 1.56 -6.79
CA CYS A 204 -16.83 2.53 -6.33
C CYS A 204 -15.47 2.43 -7.04
N PHE A 205 -15.31 1.49 -7.99
CA PHE A 205 -14.05 1.19 -8.69
C PHE A 205 -12.85 0.81 -7.81
N GLY A 206 -13.04 0.71 -6.50
CA GLY A 206 -12.04 0.22 -5.56
C GLY A 206 -11.75 -1.27 -5.77
N PHE A 207 -10.55 -1.68 -5.37
CA PHE A 207 -10.10 -3.07 -5.40
C PHE A 207 -11.07 -4.00 -4.66
N VAL A 208 -11.28 -5.18 -5.24
CA VAL A 208 -11.99 -6.30 -4.63
C VAL A 208 -11.00 -7.45 -4.47
N SER A 209 -10.74 -7.82 -3.21
CA SER A 209 -9.83 -8.93 -2.90
C SER A 209 -10.22 -10.23 -3.61
N PRO A 210 -9.27 -11.02 -4.13
CA PRO A 210 -9.52 -12.36 -4.62
C PRO A 210 -10.35 -13.24 -3.69
N SER A 211 -10.08 -13.17 -2.38
CA SER A 211 -10.84 -13.93 -1.38
C SER A 211 -12.33 -13.57 -1.31
N CYS A 212 -12.70 -12.35 -1.75
CA CYS A 212 -14.09 -11.98 -1.93
C CYS A 212 -14.73 -12.71 -3.09
N TRP A 213 -14.17 -12.51 -4.28
CA TRP A 213 -14.89 -12.84 -5.50
C TRP A 213 -14.74 -14.31 -5.86
N GLN A 214 -13.65 -14.96 -5.43
CA GLN A 214 -13.45 -16.40 -5.61
C GLN A 214 -14.57 -17.21 -4.93
N ARG A 215 -15.10 -16.76 -3.80
CA ARG A 215 -16.26 -17.42 -3.14
C ARG A 215 -17.54 -17.37 -3.97
N LEU A 216 -17.60 -16.46 -4.94
CA LEU A 216 -18.79 -16.21 -5.74
C LEU A 216 -18.72 -16.84 -7.11
N VAL A 217 -17.54 -17.23 -7.61
CA VAL A 217 -17.36 -17.77 -8.97
C VAL A 217 -17.08 -19.27 -8.95
N GLY A 218 -17.29 -19.94 -10.09
CA GLY A 218 -16.99 -21.36 -10.25
C GLY A 218 -15.48 -21.65 -10.31
N GLU A 219 -15.10 -22.93 -10.14
CA GLU A 219 -13.71 -23.37 -10.15
C GLU A 219 -12.98 -23.07 -11.47
N ASP A 220 -13.64 -23.26 -12.62
CA ASP A 220 -13.06 -22.97 -13.95
C ASP A 220 -12.46 -21.54 -14.05
N LEU A 221 -13.14 -20.55 -13.46
CA LEU A 221 -12.67 -19.16 -13.48
C LEU A 221 -11.52 -18.92 -12.50
N LYS A 222 -11.46 -19.66 -11.40
CA LYS A 222 -10.34 -19.63 -10.45
C LYS A 222 -9.10 -20.28 -11.04
N GLU A 223 -9.27 -21.41 -11.73
CA GLU A 223 -8.20 -22.07 -12.47
C GLU A 223 -7.64 -21.14 -13.55
N MET A 224 -8.51 -20.51 -14.34
CA MET A 224 -8.10 -19.51 -15.33
C MET A 224 -7.33 -18.34 -14.71
N TRP A 225 -7.77 -17.84 -13.54
CA TRP A 225 -7.04 -16.80 -12.79
C TRP A 225 -5.64 -17.27 -12.35
N ALA A 226 -5.55 -18.50 -11.84
CA ALA A 226 -4.28 -19.10 -11.41
C ALA A 226 -3.34 -19.35 -12.59
N ASP A 227 -3.86 -19.80 -13.73
CA ASP A 227 -3.08 -20.02 -14.95
C ASP A 227 -2.59 -18.70 -15.54
N ASN A 228 -3.42 -17.65 -15.58
CA ASN A 228 -2.98 -16.30 -15.93
C ASN A 228 -1.82 -15.82 -15.04
N ALA A 229 -1.84 -16.15 -13.75
CA ALA A 229 -0.76 -15.82 -12.82
C ALA A 229 0.53 -16.62 -13.10
N LYS A 230 0.44 -17.90 -13.47
CA LYS A 230 1.58 -18.72 -13.90
C LYS A 230 2.17 -18.21 -15.20
N ASP A 231 1.32 -17.88 -16.17
CA ASP A 231 1.68 -17.39 -17.49
C ASP A 231 2.40 -16.04 -17.42
N LEU A 232 1.97 -15.16 -16.50
CA LEU A 232 2.63 -13.87 -16.25
C LEU A 232 4.11 -14.03 -15.87
N LEU A 233 4.46 -15.14 -15.24
CA LEU A 233 5.82 -15.50 -14.83
C LEU A 233 6.39 -16.66 -15.65
N SER A 234 5.81 -16.95 -16.81
CA SER A 234 6.33 -17.96 -17.72
C SER A 234 7.66 -17.55 -18.32
N LEU A 235 8.51 -18.54 -18.51
CA LEU A 235 9.85 -18.43 -19.05
C LEU A 235 10.12 -19.65 -19.92
N ARG A 236 10.57 -19.43 -21.16
CA ARG A 236 11.12 -20.51 -21.98
C ARG A 236 12.62 -20.59 -21.72
N CYS A 237 13.10 -21.78 -21.36
CA CYS A 237 14.53 -21.98 -21.15
C CYS A 237 15.31 -21.83 -22.46
N GLY A 238 16.42 -21.09 -22.45
CA GLY A 238 17.26 -20.90 -23.64
C GLY A 238 18.14 -22.09 -24.01
N GLU A 239 18.28 -23.09 -23.11
CA GLU A 239 19.09 -24.29 -23.36
C GLU A 239 18.26 -25.48 -23.86
N CYS A 240 17.13 -25.77 -23.22
CA CYS A 240 16.29 -26.93 -23.54
C CYS A 240 14.95 -26.58 -24.19
N ASP A 241 14.65 -25.28 -24.38
CA ASP A 241 13.39 -24.76 -24.92
C ASP A 241 12.13 -25.15 -24.14
N ASP A 242 12.26 -25.74 -22.95
CA ASP A 242 11.14 -26.14 -22.10
C ASP A 242 10.46 -24.88 -21.49
N PRO A 243 9.14 -24.71 -21.66
CA PRO A 243 8.40 -23.65 -20.99
C PRO A 243 8.17 -24.00 -19.52
N GLY A 244 8.58 -23.11 -18.62
CA GLY A 244 8.32 -23.23 -17.18
C GLY A 244 7.75 -21.94 -16.59
N THR A 245 7.30 -21.97 -15.34
CA THR A 245 6.87 -20.78 -14.60
C THR A 245 7.78 -20.51 -13.40
N LEU A 246 8.16 -19.25 -13.22
CA LEU A 246 8.88 -18.80 -12.03
C LEU A 246 7.96 -18.51 -10.84
N LEU A 247 6.64 -18.63 -11.00
CA LEU A 247 5.70 -18.48 -9.88
C LEU A 247 6.06 -19.51 -8.79
N GLU A 248 6.23 -19.05 -7.55
CA GLU A 248 6.45 -19.93 -6.42
C GLU A 248 5.16 -20.69 -6.11
N PRO A 249 5.22 -22.00 -5.78
CA PRO A 249 4.04 -22.76 -5.41
C PRO A 249 3.44 -22.27 -4.09
N GLY A 250 2.15 -22.53 -3.89
CA GLY A 250 1.45 -22.11 -2.67
C GLY A 250 1.84 -23.01 -1.51
N ILE A 251 1.52 -22.63 -0.27
CA ILE A 251 1.84 -23.48 0.88
C ILE A 251 1.22 -24.88 0.80
N GLU A 252 0.09 -25.04 0.10
CA GLU A 252 -0.56 -26.33 -0.14
C GLU A 252 0.26 -27.26 -1.06
N GLU A 253 1.10 -26.67 -1.91
CA GLU A 253 1.97 -27.37 -2.86
C GLU A 253 3.44 -27.35 -2.43
N ALA A 254 3.78 -26.57 -1.41
CA ALA A 254 5.14 -26.42 -0.91
C ALA A 254 5.58 -27.66 -0.11
N ALA A 255 6.88 -27.93 -0.12
CA ALA A 255 7.48 -29.05 0.62
C ALA A 255 7.52 -28.85 2.14
N PHE A 256 7.14 -27.67 2.64
CA PHE A 256 7.27 -27.28 4.04
C PHE A 256 5.95 -26.73 4.59
N SER A 257 5.77 -26.85 5.90
CA SER A 257 4.61 -26.32 6.62
C SER A 257 4.63 -24.79 6.69
N ARG A 258 3.46 -24.17 6.89
CA ARG A 258 3.34 -22.71 7.09
C ARG A 258 4.26 -22.19 8.21
N GLY A 259 4.42 -22.94 9.30
CA GLY A 259 5.29 -22.56 10.41
C GLY A 259 6.77 -22.51 10.00
N GLU A 260 7.24 -23.50 9.25
CA GLU A 260 8.61 -23.53 8.71
C GLU A 260 8.84 -22.40 7.70
N ALA A 261 7.84 -22.11 6.87
CA ALA A 261 7.87 -21.00 5.92
C ALA A 261 8.01 -19.63 6.63
N LEU A 262 7.22 -19.42 7.68
CA LEU A 262 7.26 -18.21 8.51
C LEU A 262 8.63 -18.06 9.18
N GLU A 263 9.15 -19.14 9.76
CA GLU A 263 10.47 -19.14 10.41
C GLU A 263 11.57 -18.82 9.40
N LEU A 264 11.53 -19.45 8.22
CA LEU A 264 12.53 -19.22 7.17
C LEU A 264 12.45 -17.80 6.58
N ALA A 265 11.24 -17.27 6.43
CA ALA A 265 11.02 -15.92 5.89
C ALA A 265 11.34 -14.83 6.92
N PHE A 266 11.00 -15.02 8.20
CA PHE A 266 10.91 -13.91 9.15
C PHE A 266 11.67 -14.09 10.48
N SER A 267 12.46 -15.15 10.66
CA SER A 267 13.24 -15.38 11.90
C SER A 267 14.25 -14.27 12.24
N THR A 268 14.77 -13.57 11.22
CA THR A 268 15.74 -12.47 11.41
C THR A 268 15.06 -11.10 11.50
N VAL A 269 13.74 -11.03 11.35
CA VAL A 269 13.00 -9.76 11.29
C VAL A 269 12.70 -9.27 12.69
N SER A 270 13.02 -7.99 12.95
CA SER A 270 12.74 -7.40 14.26
C SER A 270 11.23 -7.31 14.52
N GLN A 271 10.83 -7.19 15.79
CA GLN A 271 9.42 -7.03 16.13
C GLN A 271 8.83 -5.75 15.53
N ALA A 272 9.59 -4.65 15.50
CA ALA A 272 9.15 -3.38 14.92
C ALA A 272 8.91 -3.51 13.41
N ASP A 273 9.84 -4.16 12.70
CA ASP A 273 9.74 -4.42 11.27
C ASP A 273 8.61 -5.40 10.94
N SER A 274 8.37 -6.39 11.80
CA SER A 274 7.26 -7.34 11.66
C SER A 274 5.90 -6.63 11.67
N VAL A 275 5.72 -5.64 12.56
CA VAL A 275 4.49 -4.84 12.64
C VAL A 275 4.32 -3.96 11.40
N GLU A 276 5.40 -3.30 10.97
CA GLU A 276 5.37 -2.49 9.75
C GLU A 276 5.05 -3.34 8.52
N LEU A 277 5.71 -4.50 8.37
CA LEU A 277 5.49 -5.42 7.26
C LEU A 277 4.05 -5.94 7.23
N ALA A 278 3.48 -6.32 8.37
CA ALA A 278 2.10 -6.77 8.43
C ALA A 278 1.10 -5.65 8.11
N SER A 279 1.40 -4.40 8.52
CA SER A 279 0.63 -3.21 8.15
C SER A 279 0.70 -2.94 6.63
N GLN A 280 1.89 -3.04 6.03
CA GLN A 280 2.06 -2.87 4.58
C GLN A 280 1.39 -4.00 3.81
N TRP A 281 1.45 -5.24 4.30
CA TRP A 281 0.74 -6.38 3.73
C TRP A 281 -0.78 -6.15 3.74
N ASP A 282 -1.35 -5.71 4.86
CA ASP A 282 -2.79 -5.42 4.95
C ASP A 282 -3.22 -4.39 3.90
N ARG A 283 -2.44 -3.33 3.72
CA ARG A 283 -2.71 -2.29 2.71
C ARG A 283 -2.57 -2.81 1.28
N PHE A 284 -1.53 -3.59 1.00
CA PHE A 284 -1.33 -4.21 -0.30
C PHE A 284 -2.45 -5.20 -0.65
N ALA A 285 -2.84 -6.06 0.29
CA ALA A 285 -3.93 -7.02 0.13
C ALA A 285 -5.31 -6.36 -0.08
N LYS A 286 -5.45 -5.08 0.29
CA LYS A 286 -6.63 -4.24 0.02
C LYS A 286 -6.52 -3.40 -1.26
N GLY A 287 -5.39 -3.50 -1.97
CA GLY A 287 -5.10 -2.69 -3.16
C GLY A 287 -4.84 -1.21 -2.87
N GLU A 288 -4.50 -0.86 -1.62
CA GLU A 288 -4.11 0.50 -1.21
C GLU A 288 -2.61 0.78 -1.42
N GLU A 289 -1.84 -0.27 -1.70
CA GLU A 289 -0.41 -0.21 -1.98
C GLU A 289 -0.05 -1.00 -3.23
N SER A 290 1.06 -0.62 -3.85
CA SER A 290 1.59 -1.32 -5.03
C SER A 290 2.46 -2.51 -4.64
N ALA A 291 2.64 -3.47 -5.56
CA ALA A 291 3.57 -4.58 -5.39
C ALA A 291 5.02 -4.10 -5.17
N GLY A 292 5.40 -2.98 -5.78
CA GLY A 292 6.72 -2.36 -5.57
C GLY A 292 6.91 -1.81 -4.16
N ALA A 293 5.84 -1.27 -3.54
CA ALA A 293 5.91 -0.74 -2.17
C ALA A 293 6.12 -1.84 -1.14
N ILE A 294 5.34 -2.93 -1.22
CA ILE A 294 5.53 -4.09 -0.32
C ILE A 294 6.89 -4.76 -0.56
N LEU A 295 7.33 -4.87 -1.82
CA LEU A 295 8.67 -5.37 -2.13
C LEU A 295 9.77 -4.50 -1.52
N ALA A 296 9.65 -3.17 -1.57
CA ALA A 296 10.61 -2.27 -0.94
C ALA A 296 10.69 -2.49 0.58
N THR A 297 9.55 -2.70 1.24
CA THR A 297 9.53 -3.09 2.65
C THR A 297 10.25 -4.41 2.89
N LEU A 298 9.96 -5.44 2.09
CA LEU A 298 10.63 -6.75 2.21
C LEU A 298 12.16 -6.65 2.02
N VAL A 299 12.61 -5.90 1.01
CA VAL A 299 14.05 -5.65 0.77
C VAL A 299 14.67 -4.94 1.96
N ASN A 300 14.06 -3.88 2.47
CA ASN A 300 14.60 -3.13 3.62
C ASN A 300 14.70 -4.00 4.88
N VAL A 301 13.75 -4.91 5.08
CA VAL A 301 13.68 -5.77 6.27
C VAL A 301 14.70 -6.90 6.22
N TRP A 302 14.95 -7.49 5.04
CA TRP A 302 15.90 -8.60 4.91
C TRP A 302 17.31 -8.17 4.52
N CYS A 303 17.46 -7.02 3.88
CA CYS A 303 18.72 -6.54 3.35
C CYS A 303 18.76 -4.99 3.28
N PRO A 304 18.88 -4.31 4.43
CA PRO A 304 18.91 -2.85 4.48
C PRO A 304 20.12 -2.24 3.76
N ASP A 305 21.24 -2.97 3.67
CA ASP A 305 22.53 -2.43 3.19
C ASP A 305 22.82 -2.73 1.70
N GLU A 306 22.15 -3.68 1.05
CA GLU A 306 22.46 -4.13 -0.34
C GLU A 306 21.22 -4.09 -1.26
N ALA A 307 20.49 -2.97 -1.24
CA ALA A 307 19.19 -2.83 -1.91
C ALA A 307 19.19 -3.00 -3.44
N ASP A 308 20.36 -2.89 -4.10
CA ASP A 308 20.52 -3.03 -5.56
C ASP A 308 20.98 -4.44 -5.97
N HIS A 309 21.65 -5.15 -5.06
CA HIS A 309 22.22 -6.48 -5.30
C HIS A 309 21.94 -7.37 -4.09
N PRO A 310 20.70 -7.88 -3.97
CA PRO A 310 20.31 -8.61 -2.78
C PRO A 310 21.13 -9.90 -2.66
N PRO A 311 21.55 -10.28 -1.44
CA PRO A 311 22.32 -11.49 -1.21
C PRO A 311 21.46 -12.72 -1.51
N ILE A 312 22.09 -13.88 -1.72
CA ILE A 312 21.38 -15.15 -2.00
C ILE A 312 20.35 -15.48 -0.90
N SER A 313 20.64 -15.11 0.36
CA SER A 313 19.71 -15.29 1.48
C SER A 313 18.39 -14.55 1.28
N PHE A 314 18.38 -13.40 0.61
CA PHE A 314 17.15 -12.67 0.29
C PHE A 314 16.21 -13.53 -0.54
N PHE A 315 16.69 -14.17 -1.61
CA PHE A 315 15.84 -14.99 -2.48
C PHE A 315 15.28 -16.22 -1.76
N LYS A 316 16.02 -16.77 -0.78
CA LYS A 316 15.54 -17.86 0.07
C LYS A 316 14.38 -17.40 0.96
N SER A 317 14.53 -16.28 1.67
CA SER A 317 13.47 -15.71 2.51
C SER A 317 12.28 -15.20 1.67
N PHE A 318 12.56 -14.63 0.50
CA PHE A 318 11.55 -14.18 -0.44
C PHE A 318 10.72 -15.34 -0.99
N GLY A 319 11.34 -16.43 -1.43
CA GLY A 319 10.62 -17.63 -1.88
C GLY A 319 9.73 -18.22 -0.79
N ALA A 320 10.26 -18.33 0.43
CA ALA A 320 9.48 -18.75 1.60
C ALA A 320 8.28 -17.82 1.88
N ALA A 321 8.49 -16.51 1.82
CA ALA A 321 7.40 -15.54 1.99
C ALA A 321 6.36 -15.63 0.88
N MET A 322 6.77 -15.82 -0.38
CA MET A 322 5.83 -15.95 -1.50
C MET A 322 4.97 -17.20 -1.37
N SER A 323 5.51 -18.32 -0.88
CA SER A 323 4.72 -19.53 -0.62
C SER A 323 3.63 -19.33 0.45
N LEU A 324 3.80 -18.37 1.36
CA LEU A 324 2.79 -18.00 2.37
C LEU A 324 1.59 -17.25 1.78
N VAL A 325 1.74 -16.65 0.59
CA VAL A 325 0.69 -15.88 -0.08
C VAL A 325 -0.30 -16.83 -0.74
N GLU A 326 -1.49 -16.92 -0.16
CA GLU A 326 -2.56 -17.83 -0.60
C GLU A 326 -3.02 -17.52 -2.03
N ASP A 327 -3.26 -16.25 -2.35
CA ASP A 327 -3.74 -15.86 -3.67
C ASP A 327 -2.62 -15.88 -4.73
N PRO A 328 -2.75 -16.68 -5.80
CA PRO A 328 -1.74 -16.76 -6.86
C PRO A 328 -1.53 -15.44 -7.60
N GLY A 329 -2.56 -14.61 -7.76
CA GLY A 329 -2.46 -13.33 -8.44
C GLY A 329 -1.62 -12.31 -7.66
N LEU A 330 -1.91 -12.13 -6.37
CA LEU A 330 -1.15 -11.25 -5.48
C LEU A 330 0.33 -11.66 -5.38
N ARG A 331 0.57 -12.96 -5.27
CA ARG A 331 1.92 -13.53 -5.30
C ARG A 331 2.63 -13.24 -6.63
N ALA A 332 1.96 -13.49 -7.76
CA ALA A 332 2.54 -13.27 -9.08
C ALA A 332 2.95 -11.82 -9.30
N VAL A 333 2.14 -10.85 -8.87
CA VAL A 333 2.49 -9.42 -9.03
C VAL A 333 3.64 -8.98 -8.13
N ILE A 334 3.80 -9.55 -6.93
CA ILE A 334 4.96 -9.29 -6.06
C ILE A 334 6.22 -9.92 -6.66
N GLN A 335 6.14 -11.18 -7.08
CA GLN A 335 7.25 -11.87 -7.76
C GLN A 335 7.65 -11.17 -9.05
N LEU A 336 6.69 -10.69 -9.84
CA LEU A 336 6.96 -9.89 -11.03
C LEU A 336 7.69 -8.60 -10.68
N ALA A 337 7.28 -7.90 -9.61
CA ALA A 337 7.99 -6.72 -9.14
C ALA A 337 9.44 -7.06 -8.73
N ALA A 338 9.64 -8.18 -8.05
CA ALA A 338 10.97 -8.66 -7.63
C ALA A 338 11.85 -9.00 -8.84
N LEU A 339 11.33 -9.75 -9.81
CA LEU A 339 12.04 -10.14 -11.03
C LEU A 339 12.30 -8.95 -11.97
N ARG A 340 11.52 -7.87 -11.89
CA ARG A 340 11.83 -6.62 -12.60
C ARG A 340 12.97 -5.85 -11.93
N ARG A 341 13.01 -5.86 -10.59
CA ARG A 341 14.05 -5.18 -9.81
C ARG A 341 15.38 -5.97 -9.80
N PHE A 342 15.29 -7.29 -9.71
CA PHE A 342 16.41 -8.22 -9.64
C PHE A 342 16.26 -9.27 -10.75
N PRO A 343 16.62 -8.92 -12.01
CA PRO A 343 16.24 -9.70 -13.17
C PRO A 343 17.08 -10.95 -13.41
N LYS A 344 18.24 -11.08 -12.75
CA LYS A 344 19.08 -12.27 -12.84
C LYS A 344 18.38 -13.42 -12.13
N THR A 345 18.03 -14.46 -12.89
CA THR A 345 17.33 -15.65 -12.39
C THR A 345 17.88 -16.89 -13.08
N VAL A 346 17.37 -18.05 -12.69
CA VAL A 346 17.69 -19.34 -13.33
C VAL A 346 16.40 -20.05 -13.71
N THR A 347 16.45 -20.84 -14.77
CA THR A 347 15.31 -21.66 -15.20
C THR A 347 15.09 -22.82 -14.21
N LYS A 348 13.84 -23.22 -13.98
CA LYS A 348 13.54 -24.32 -13.04
C LYS A 348 13.88 -25.72 -13.59
N CYS A 349 13.99 -25.87 -14.91
CA CYS A 349 14.21 -27.18 -15.54
C CYS A 349 15.68 -27.62 -15.53
N CYS A 350 16.63 -26.73 -15.76
CA CYS A 350 18.06 -27.05 -15.84
C CYS A 350 18.97 -26.06 -15.08
N GLU A 351 18.39 -25.12 -14.33
CA GLU A 351 19.13 -24.07 -13.61
C GLU A 351 19.97 -23.16 -14.52
N ALA A 352 19.70 -23.16 -15.83
CA ALA A 352 20.36 -22.29 -16.78
C ALA A 352 20.09 -20.80 -16.46
N GLU A 353 21.12 -19.97 -16.57
CA GLU A 353 21.05 -18.54 -16.34
C GLU A 353 20.05 -17.87 -17.28
N HIS A 354 19.33 -16.88 -16.76
CA HIS A 354 18.39 -16.11 -17.54
C HIS A 354 18.22 -14.70 -16.97
N CYS A 355 18.04 -13.71 -17.85
CA CYS A 355 17.64 -12.38 -17.43
C CYS A 355 16.14 -12.19 -17.66
N PHE A 356 15.35 -12.18 -16.59
CA PHE A 356 13.89 -12.10 -16.68
C PHE A 356 13.39 -10.82 -17.37
N LYS A 357 14.12 -9.71 -17.27
CA LYS A 357 13.71 -8.41 -17.82
C LYS A 357 13.91 -8.34 -19.34
N CYS A 358 15.10 -8.69 -19.86
CA CYS A 358 15.38 -8.66 -21.30
C CYS A 358 15.20 -10.01 -22.01
N LYS A 359 14.86 -11.07 -21.28
CA LYS A 359 14.57 -12.43 -21.79
C LYS A 359 15.74 -13.12 -22.51
N VAL A 360 16.98 -12.69 -22.26
CA VAL A 360 18.18 -13.36 -22.80
C VAL A 360 18.60 -14.55 -21.94
N ALA A 361 19.16 -15.58 -22.58
CA ALA A 361 19.56 -16.85 -21.97
C ALA A 361 20.88 -16.80 -21.17
N THR A 362 21.32 -15.62 -20.73
CA THR A 362 22.55 -15.42 -19.95
C THR A 362 22.38 -14.29 -18.94
N HIS A 363 23.23 -14.23 -17.91
CA HIS A 363 23.39 -13.02 -17.11
C HIS A 363 24.37 -12.08 -17.82
N HIS A 364 23.86 -10.98 -18.37
CA HIS A 364 24.74 -9.96 -18.95
C HIS A 364 25.51 -9.21 -17.86
N GLU A 365 26.79 -8.94 -18.12
CA GLU A 365 27.68 -8.18 -17.25
C GLU A 365 28.05 -6.84 -17.89
N GLY A 366 28.16 -5.79 -17.07
CA GLY A 366 28.56 -4.46 -17.51
C GLY A 366 27.56 -3.73 -18.42
N LEU A 367 26.38 -4.33 -18.66
CA LEU A 367 25.29 -3.74 -19.43
C LEU A 367 24.00 -3.77 -18.61
N THR A 368 23.18 -2.74 -18.77
CA THR A 368 21.79 -2.69 -18.31
C THR A 368 20.91 -3.56 -19.20
N CYS A 369 19.73 -3.96 -18.70
CA CYS A 369 18.77 -4.70 -19.52
C CYS A 369 18.31 -3.87 -20.72
N GLU A 370 18.20 -2.55 -20.54
CA GLU A 370 17.86 -1.56 -21.56
C GLU A 370 18.88 -1.56 -22.70
N GLU A 371 20.18 -1.51 -22.40
CA GLU A 371 21.23 -1.57 -23.43
C GLU A 371 21.26 -2.91 -24.17
N VAL A 372 20.97 -4.02 -23.47
CA VAL A 372 20.85 -5.33 -24.12
C VAL A 372 19.63 -5.38 -25.04
N GLN A 373 18.50 -4.82 -24.60
CA GLN A 373 17.29 -4.73 -25.42
C GLN A 373 17.53 -3.86 -26.65
N GLU A 374 18.13 -2.68 -26.50
CA GLU A 374 18.44 -1.79 -27.63
C GLU A 374 19.34 -2.47 -28.69
N ARG A 375 20.29 -3.32 -28.27
CA ARG A 375 21.16 -4.05 -29.19
C ARG A 375 20.48 -5.20 -29.92
N LEU A 376 19.45 -5.80 -29.32
CA LEU A 376 18.82 -7.03 -29.82
C LEU A 376 17.46 -6.77 -30.47
N MET A 377 16.82 -5.64 -30.17
CA MET A 377 15.46 -5.38 -30.60
C MET A 377 15.40 -4.72 -31.98
N PRO A 378 14.40 -5.11 -32.79
CA PRO A 378 14.06 -4.38 -34.01
C PRO A 378 13.71 -2.92 -33.71
N GLU A 379 13.89 -2.03 -34.69
CA GLU A 379 13.61 -0.58 -34.59
C GLU A 379 12.12 -0.27 -34.25
N ASP A 380 11.22 -1.24 -34.43
CA ASP A 380 9.77 -1.09 -34.28
C ASP A 380 9.21 -1.53 -32.91
N VAL A 381 10.03 -1.56 -31.86
CA VAL A 381 9.59 -1.97 -30.50
C VAL A 381 9.79 -0.84 -29.49
N GLN A 382 8.75 -0.51 -28.73
CA GLN A 382 8.83 0.41 -27.59
C GLN A 382 8.32 -0.24 -26.31
N PHE A 383 8.78 0.25 -25.17
CA PHE A 383 8.34 -0.26 -23.88
C PHE A 383 7.29 0.63 -23.26
N CYS A 384 6.26 0.02 -22.66
CA CYS A 384 5.30 0.76 -21.86
C CYS A 384 6.05 1.49 -20.71
N PRO A 385 5.87 2.82 -20.56
CA PRO A 385 6.62 3.61 -19.57
C PRO A 385 6.23 3.28 -18.12
N SER A 386 5.09 2.62 -17.90
CA SER A 386 4.63 2.22 -16.57
C SER A 386 5.11 0.82 -16.19
N CYS A 387 4.92 -0.17 -17.07
CA CYS A 387 5.16 -1.57 -16.72
C CYS A 387 6.33 -2.23 -17.47
N GLY A 388 6.97 -1.53 -18.41
CA GLY A 388 8.13 -2.04 -19.17
C GLY A 388 7.81 -3.19 -20.11
N VAL A 389 6.54 -3.43 -20.45
CA VAL A 389 6.15 -4.43 -21.46
C VAL A 389 6.54 -3.94 -22.85
N ALA A 390 7.29 -4.77 -23.58
CA ALA A 390 7.61 -4.54 -24.99
C ALA A 390 6.31 -4.51 -25.81
N THR A 391 6.14 -3.49 -26.61
CA THR A 391 4.96 -3.22 -27.42
C THR A 391 5.42 -3.01 -28.85
N ILE A 392 4.74 -3.66 -29.79
CA ILE A 392 4.92 -3.44 -31.22
C ILE A 392 3.70 -2.66 -31.71
N LYS A 393 3.91 -1.63 -32.51
CA LYS A 393 2.83 -0.87 -33.14
C LYS A 393 2.24 -1.69 -34.30
N SER A 394 0.99 -2.15 -34.15
CA SER A 394 0.30 -2.95 -35.18
C SER A 394 -0.54 -2.13 -36.16
N GLU A 395 -0.79 -0.84 -35.90
CA GLU A 395 -1.72 0.02 -36.67
C GLU A 395 -1.20 1.46 -36.81
N GLY A 396 -1.90 2.32 -37.57
CA GLY A 396 -1.50 3.71 -37.82
C GLY A 396 -1.65 4.68 -36.64
N CYS A 397 -2.36 4.31 -35.57
CA CYS A 397 -2.55 5.19 -34.42
C CYS A 397 -1.27 5.24 -33.56
N ASN A 398 -0.77 6.44 -33.27
CA ASN A 398 0.34 6.63 -32.31
C ASN A 398 -0.14 6.54 -30.85
N HIS A 399 -1.44 6.61 -30.57
CA HIS A 399 -1.94 6.44 -29.20
C HIS A 399 -2.03 4.95 -28.86
N ILE A 400 -1.20 4.52 -27.91
CA ILE A 400 -1.12 3.13 -27.45
C ILE A 400 -1.64 3.05 -26.02
N ILE A 401 -2.38 2.00 -25.72
CA ILE A 401 -2.84 1.66 -24.37
C ILE A 401 -2.25 0.28 -24.02
N CYS A 402 -1.41 0.21 -22.99
CA CYS A 402 -0.83 -1.05 -22.51
C CYS A 402 -1.90 -1.86 -21.77
N LEU A 403 -1.70 -3.18 -21.67
CA LEU A 403 -2.47 -4.07 -20.81
C LEU A 403 -2.47 -3.64 -19.32
N CYS A 404 -1.46 -2.89 -18.87
CA CYS A 404 -1.45 -2.33 -17.51
C CYS A 404 -2.36 -1.09 -17.34
N GLY A 405 -2.99 -0.62 -18.41
CA GLY A 405 -3.86 0.55 -18.45
C GLY A 405 -3.13 1.89 -18.64
N GLN A 406 -1.80 1.90 -18.71
CA GLN A 406 -1.03 3.09 -19.07
C GLN A 406 -1.18 3.37 -20.56
N ASP A 407 -1.47 4.62 -20.91
CA ASP A 407 -1.45 5.09 -22.28
C ASP A 407 -0.24 6.01 -22.56
N TRP A 408 0.23 6.00 -23.80
CA TRP A 408 1.32 6.87 -24.27
C TRP A 408 1.23 7.07 -25.78
N THR A 409 2.00 8.04 -26.28
CA THR A 409 2.17 8.26 -27.72
C THR A 409 3.43 7.55 -28.18
N TRP A 410 3.32 6.70 -29.19
CA TRP A 410 4.43 6.03 -29.84
C TRP A 410 5.38 7.06 -30.48
N GLU A 411 6.68 6.94 -30.18
CA GLU A 411 7.71 7.82 -30.76
C GLU A 411 8.20 7.28 -32.13
N GLY A 412 8.40 8.14 -33.13
CA GLY A 412 8.91 7.72 -34.45
C GLY A 412 8.05 8.20 -35.61
N GLU A 413 8.63 8.15 -36.82
CA GLU A 413 7.94 8.59 -38.04
C GLU A 413 6.81 7.62 -38.43
N GLU A 414 5.72 8.17 -38.96
CA GLU A 414 4.66 7.35 -39.56
C GLU A 414 5.16 6.79 -40.90
N VAL A 415 5.68 5.56 -40.87
CA VAL A 415 6.19 4.85 -42.06
C VAL A 415 5.14 4.76 -43.18
N TRP A 416 3.85 4.78 -42.84
CA TRP A 416 2.73 4.62 -43.78
C TRP A 416 2.57 5.73 -44.82
N ALA A 417 3.09 6.94 -44.59
CA ALA A 417 2.83 8.07 -45.50
C ALA A 417 3.78 8.13 -46.70
N ALA A 418 4.96 7.52 -46.62
CA ALA A 418 5.98 7.62 -47.67
C ALA A 418 5.82 6.53 -48.74
N GLU A 419 5.51 5.29 -48.36
CA GLU A 419 5.50 4.15 -49.30
C GLU A 419 4.28 4.10 -50.24
N TRP A 420 3.21 4.86 -49.98
CA TRP A 420 2.01 4.90 -50.85
C TRP A 420 2.02 6.06 -51.85
N ASN A 421 3.04 6.92 -51.80
CA ASN A 421 3.18 8.06 -52.72
C ASN A 421 4.21 7.82 -53.85
N GLU A 422 4.73 6.60 -53.97
CA GLU A 422 5.49 6.09 -55.13
C GLU A 422 4.64 5.07 -55.92
#